data_AF-A0A2N2W6M7-F1
#
_entry.id   AF-A0A2N2W6M7-F1
#
_cell.length_a   1.000
_cell.length_b   1.000
_cell.length_c   1.000
_cell.angle_alpha   90.00
_cell.angle_beta   90.00
_cell.angle_gamma   90.00
#
_symmetry.space_group_name_H-M   'P 1'
#
loop_
_entity.id
_entity.type
_entity.pdbx_description
1 polymer ?
#
loop_
_entity_poly.entity_id
_entity_poly.type
_entity_poly.pdbx_seq_one_letter_code
_entity_poly.pdbx_strand_id
1 'polypeptide(L)'
;METKKFKPLAVTFAIGGMWDTIAGLLYIFIIGSGRVIDNPPIDPFYAIFLGSFFLCFAYLQILSSFNIQRFLFNVGCLILGRLFYIVVLYYFIFFVSDFPSTFWFTGLIDMVLFTLNIVFALKAGVGLRELFLPGI
;
A
#
# COMPACT_ATOMS: atom_id res chain seq x y z
N MET A 1 -16.32 -6.72 20.26
CA MET A 1 -16.21 -5.62 19.29
C MET A 1 -17.48 -5.57 18.46
N GLU A 2 -18.17 -4.43 18.41
CA GLU A 2 -19.33 -4.27 17.51
C GLU A 2 -18.87 -4.29 16.05
N THR A 3 -19.32 -5.30 15.30
CA THR A 3 -18.98 -5.52 13.88
C THR A 3 -19.36 -4.35 12.97
N LYS A 4 -20.37 -3.55 13.34
CA LYS A 4 -20.82 -2.39 12.55
C LYS A 4 -19.76 -1.28 12.44
N LYS A 5 -18.87 -1.14 13.44
CA LYS A 5 -17.85 -0.09 13.47
C LYS A 5 -16.64 -0.39 12.56
N PHE A 6 -16.41 -1.66 12.23
CA PHE A 6 -15.29 -2.11 11.38
C PHE A 6 -15.60 -2.11 9.89
N LYS A 7 -16.88 -2.03 9.51
CA LYS A 7 -17.30 -2.11 8.11
C LYS A 7 -16.61 -1.08 7.20
N PRO A 8 -16.49 0.21 7.58
CA PRO A 8 -15.79 1.18 6.74
C PRO A 8 -14.31 0.86 6.56
N LEU A 9 -13.64 0.45 7.65
CA LEU A 9 -12.23 0.05 7.63
C LEU A 9 -12.01 -1.17 6.73
N ALA A 10 -12.88 -2.18 6.82
CA ALA A 10 -12.80 -3.38 5.99
C ALA A 10 -13.01 -3.07 4.50
N VAL A 11 -13.94 -2.16 4.18
CA VAL A 11 -14.17 -1.73 2.79
C VAL A 11 -12.95 -0.97 2.24
N THR A 12 -12.40 -0.02 3.00
CA THR A 12 -11.17 0.70 2.60
C THR A 12 -10.00 -0.25 2.41
N PHE A 13 -9.86 -1.24 3.29
CA PHE A 13 -8.82 -2.25 3.17
C PHE A 13 -9.00 -3.11 1.91
N ALA A 14 -10.23 -3.53 1.60
CA ALA A 14 -10.51 -4.29 0.38
C ALA A 14 -10.24 -3.48 -0.90
N ILE A 15 -10.67 -2.20 -0.93
CA ILE A 15 -10.38 -1.29 -2.05
C ILE A 15 -8.87 -1.08 -2.19
N GLY A 16 -8.15 -0.97 -1.07
CA GLY A 16 -6.68 -0.90 -1.05
C GLY A 16 -6.04 -2.13 -1.68
N GLY A 17 -6.55 -3.34 -1.42
CA GLY A 17 -6.02 -4.57 -2.02
C GLY A 17 -6.29 -4.69 -3.52
N MET A 18 -7.44 -4.19 -3.98
CA MET A 18 -7.73 -4.07 -5.41
C MET A 18 -6.75 -3.09 -6.07
N TRP A 19 -6.50 -1.96 -5.43
CA TRP A 19 -5.52 -0.99 -5.91
C TRP A 19 -4.10 -1.57 -5.94
N ASP A 20 -3.66 -2.25 -4.88
CA ASP A 20 -2.32 -2.86 -4.83
C ASP A 20 -2.16 -3.91 -5.94
N THR A 21 -3.23 -4.62 -6.30
CA THR A 21 -3.24 -5.54 -7.45
C THR A 21 -3.03 -4.79 -8.77
N ILE A 22 -3.76 -3.68 -8.97
CA ILE A 22 -3.63 -2.83 -10.16
C ILE A 22 -2.24 -2.20 -10.22
N ALA A 23 -1.76 -1.63 -9.12
CA ALA A 23 -0.43 -1.06 -8.99
C ALA A 23 0.65 -2.10 -9.29
N GLY A 24 0.51 -3.32 -8.77
CA GLY A 24 1.42 -4.43 -9.07
C GLY A 24 1.50 -4.74 -10.58
N LEU A 25 0.35 -4.76 -11.27
CA LEU A 25 0.32 -4.93 -12.73
C LEU A 25 0.93 -3.73 -13.49
N LEU A 26 0.66 -2.51 -13.03
CA LEU A 26 1.30 -1.31 -13.59
C LEU A 26 2.82 -1.39 -13.45
N TYR A 27 3.32 -1.79 -12.27
CA TYR A 27 4.73 -1.96 -12.01
C TYR A 27 5.35 -3.05 -12.90
N ILE A 28 4.70 -4.20 -13.05
CA ILE A 28 5.25 -5.33 -13.82
C ILE A 28 5.26 -5.07 -15.34
N PHE A 29 4.18 -4.50 -15.88
CA PHE A 29 3.97 -4.47 -17.34
C PHE A 29 4.11 -3.09 -17.98
N ILE A 30 3.91 -2.02 -17.23
CA ILE A 30 3.87 -0.65 -17.76
C ILE A 30 5.08 0.16 -17.31
N ILE A 31 5.52 -0.01 -16.06
CA ILE A 31 6.66 0.73 -15.51
C ILE A 31 7.94 -0.02 -15.88
N GLY A 32 8.77 0.61 -16.72
CA GLY A 32 10.05 0.06 -17.18
C GLY A 32 10.00 -0.63 -18.55
N SER A 33 8.83 -0.79 -19.17
CA SER A 33 8.74 -1.30 -20.55
C SER A 33 9.20 -0.23 -21.56
N GLY A 34 10.17 -0.60 -22.41
CA GLY A 34 10.67 0.28 -23.48
C GLY A 34 11.65 1.37 -23.06
N ARG A 35 12.19 1.36 -21.83
CA ARG A 35 13.25 2.30 -21.41
C ARG A 35 14.44 1.58 -20.80
N VAL A 36 15.62 1.83 -21.36
CA VAL A 36 16.90 1.62 -20.67
C VAL A 36 17.07 2.84 -19.78
N ILE A 37 16.62 2.76 -18.52
CA ILE A 37 16.89 3.82 -17.54
C ILE A 37 18.27 3.50 -16.98
N ASP A 38 19.28 4.29 -17.33
CA ASP A 38 20.67 3.99 -16.95
C ASP A 38 21.06 4.43 -15.53
N ASN A 39 20.21 5.17 -14.78
CA ASN A 39 20.52 5.46 -13.37
C ASN A 39 19.36 6.04 -12.53
N PRO A 40 19.01 5.43 -11.35
CA PRO A 40 19.29 4.04 -11.06
C PRO A 40 18.51 3.19 -12.07
N PRO A 41 19.04 2.03 -12.51
CA PRO A 41 18.27 1.15 -13.35
C PRO A 41 17.01 0.78 -12.59
N ILE A 42 15.86 1.27 -13.06
CA ILE A 42 14.63 0.50 -12.92
C ILE A 42 14.85 -0.70 -13.82
N ASP A 43 15.72 -1.60 -13.35
CA ASP A 43 15.85 -2.92 -13.92
C ASP A 43 14.42 -3.46 -13.89
N PRO A 44 13.91 -4.02 -14.99
CA PRO A 44 12.66 -4.77 -14.97
C PRO A 44 12.56 -5.68 -13.74
N PHE A 45 13.69 -6.17 -13.21
CA PHE A 45 13.79 -6.82 -11.91
C PHE A 45 13.22 -6.03 -10.73
N TYR A 46 13.56 -4.74 -10.53
CA TYR A 46 13.03 -3.93 -9.42
C TYR A 46 11.55 -3.63 -9.57
N ALA A 47 11.10 -3.39 -10.80
CA ALA A 47 9.69 -3.21 -11.12
C ALA A 47 8.88 -4.49 -10.87
N ILE A 48 9.39 -5.66 -11.27
CA ILE A 48 8.82 -6.97 -10.97
C ILE A 48 8.86 -7.26 -9.47
N PHE A 49 9.94 -6.91 -8.77
CA PHE A 49 10.08 -7.11 -7.33
C PHE A 49 9.07 -6.28 -6.53
N LEU A 50 8.93 -4.99 -6.84
CA LEU A 50 7.90 -4.12 -6.26
C LEU A 50 6.49 -4.63 -6.57
N GLY A 51 6.23 -5.00 -7.83
CA GLY A 51 4.95 -5.58 -8.22
C GLY A 51 4.63 -6.89 -7.50
N SER A 52 5.63 -7.75 -7.29
CA SER A 52 5.51 -8.99 -6.52
C SER A 52 5.18 -8.71 -5.05
N PHE A 53 5.81 -7.69 -4.47
CA PHE A 53 5.52 -7.24 -3.11
C PHE A 53 4.08 -6.74 -2.96
N PHE A 54 3.59 -5.94 -3.91
CA PHE A 54 2.19 -5.50 -3.91
C PHE A 54 1.19 -6.65 -4.05
N LEU A 55 1.50 -7.65 -4.88
CA LEU A 55 0.68 -8.87 -5.01
C LEU A 55 0.69 -9.71 -3.73
N CYS A 56 1.83 -9.85 -3.06
CA CYS A 56 1.92 -10.51 -1.76
C CYS A 56 1.11 -9.75 -0.69
N PHE A 57 1.16 -8.42 -0.69
CA PHE A 57 0.34 -7.61 0.21
C PHE A 57 -1.16 -7.76 -0.10
N ALA A 58 -1.57 -7.71 -1.36
CA ALA A 58 -2.96 -7.94 -1.76
C ALA A 58 -3.45 -9.32 -1.31
N TYR A 59 -2.62 -10.35 -1.48
CA TYR A 59 -2.93 -11.71 -1.02
C TYR A 59 -3.09 -11.79 0.51
N LEU A 60 -2.19 -11.15 1.27
CA LEU A 60 -2.29 -11.07 2.73
C LEU A 60 -3.53 -10.30 3.17
N GLN A 61 -3.90 -9.23 2.48
CA GLN A 61 -5.12 -8.47 2.76
C GLN A 61 -6.38 -9.33 2.56
N ILE A 62 -6.42 -10.14 1.49
CA ILE A 62 -7.53 -11.06 1.21
C ILE A 62 -7.64 -12.14 2.29
N LEU A 63 -6.54 -12.83 2.61
CA LEU A 63 -6.55 -13.91 3.61
C LEU A 63 -6.90 -13.43 5.03
N SER A 64 -6.61 -12.17 5.33
CA SER A 64 -6.80 -11.61 6.68
C SER A 64 -8.22 -11.16 6.95
N SER A 65 -9.05 -11.07 5.91
CA SER A 65 -10.47 -10.69 6.04
C SER A 65 -11.29 -11.66 6.91
N PHE A 66 -10.80 -12.88 7.16
CA PHE A 66 -11.49 -13.90 7.97
C PHE A 66 -11.10 -13.93 9.46
N ASN A 67 -10.10 -13.14 9.89
CA ASN A 67 -9.66 -13.11 11.29
C ASN A 67 -9.38 -11.67 11.73
N ILE A 68 -10.12 -11.17 12.71
CA ILE A 68 -10.07 -9.76 13.12
C ILE A 68 -8.69 -9.33 13.67
N GLN A 69 -7.96 -10.21 14.35
CA GLN A 69 -6.62 -9.88 14.86
C GLN A 69 -5.62 -9.78 13.70
N ARG A 70 -5.66 -10.73 12.76
CA ARG A 70 -4.81 -10.69 11.55
C ARG A 70 -5.17 -9.51 10.64
N PHE A 71 -6.45 -9.18 10.55
CA PHE A 71 -6.95 -8.02 9.85
C PHE A 71 -6.35 -6.73 10.41
N LEU A 72 -6.42 -6.52 11.72
CA LEU A 72 -5.88 -5.31 12.37
C LEU A 72 -4.36 -5.20 12.23
N PHE A 73 -3.64 -6.30 12.43
CA PHE A 73 -2.19 -6.35 12.22
C PHE A 73 -1.81 -5.95 10.79
N ASN A 74 -2.50 -6.50 9.80
CA ASN A 74 -2.21 -6.20 8.40
C ASN A 74 -2.64 -4.80 7.97
N VAL A 75 -3.69 -4.23 8.57
CA VAL A 75 -3.99 -2.80 8.44
C VAL A 75 -2.81 -1.96 8.95
N GLY A 76 -2.25 -2.29 10.11
CA GLY A 76 -1.06 -1.61 10.66
C GLY A 76 0.16 -1.72 9.75
N CYS A 77 0.49 -2.92 9.29
CA CYS A 77 1.60 -3.13 8.34
C CYS A 77 1.40 -2.34 7.03
N LEU A 78 0.17 -2.30 6.51
CA LEU A 78 -0.16 -1.58 5.28
C LEU A 78 0.00 -0.06 5.43
N ILE A 79 -0.41 0.49 6.58
CA ILE A 79 -0.24 1.91 6.89
C ILE A 79 1.24 2.29 6.85
N LEU A 80 2.11 1.49 7.47
CA LEU A 80 3.56 1.73 7.44
C LEU A 80 4.14 1.59 6.03
N GLY A 81 3.77 0.53 5.31
CA GLY A 81 4.25 0.29 3.94
C GLY A 81 3.87 1.43 2.98
N ARG A 82 2.62 1.89 3.03
CA ARG A 82 2.15 3.02 2.20
C ARG A 82 2.87 4.31 2.54
N LEU A 83 3.02 4.64 3.84
CA LEU A 83 3.73 5.86 4.24
C LEU A 83 5.17 5.85 3.75
N PHE A 84 5.87 4.72 3.92
CA PHE A 84 7.25 4.56 3.44
C PHE A 84 7.32 4.73 1.92
N TYR A 85 6.44 4.08 1.17
CA TYR A 85 6.37 4.20 -0.28
C TYR A 85 6.15 5.65 -0.73
N ILE A 86 5.17 6.36 -0.16
CA ILE A 86 4.83 7.74 -0.51
C ILE A 86 6.04 8.66 -0.32
N VAL A 87 6.72 8.55 0.83
CA VAL A 87 7.90 9.38 1.15
C VAL A 87 9.02 9.12 0.15
N VAL A 88 9.33 7.85 -0.13
CA VAL A 88 10.37 7.48 -1.09
C VAL A 88 10.00 7.94 -2.50
N LEU A 89 8.75 7.73 -2.93
CA LEU A 89 8.29 8.10 -4.27
C LEU A 89 8.45 9.60 -4.52
N TYR A 90 7.91 10.44 -3.63
CA TYR A 90 7.99 11.88 -3.80
C TYR A 90 9.41 12.41 -3.60
N TYR A 91 10.23 11.79 -2.73
CA TYR A 91 11.65 12.13 -2.65
C TYR A 91 12.33 11.95 -4.01
N PHE A 92 12.17 10.79 -4.65
CA PHE A 92 12.80 10.55 -5.94
C PHE A 92 12.22 11.46 -7.05
N ILE A 93 10.91 11.75 -7.05
CA ILE A 93 10.30 12.67 -8.02
C ILE A 93 10.87 14.09 -7.92
N PHE A 94 11.09 14.60 -6.71
CA PHE A 94 11.52 15.99 -6.52
C PHE A 94 13.04 16.18 -6.47
N PHE A 95 13.80 15.17 -6.04
CA PHE A 95 15.23 15.32 -5.74
C PHE A 95 16.16 14.49 -6.63
N VAL A 96 15.65 13.61 -7.49
CA VAL A 96 16.47 12.84 -8.44
C VAL A 96 16.18 13.31 -9.86
N SER A 97 17.20 13.88 -10.50
CA SER A 97 17.14 14.29 -11.91
C SER A 97 16.83 13.09 -12.80
N ASP A 98 15.99 13.31 -13.81
CA ASP A 98 15.54 12.30 -14.79
C ASP A 98 14.68 11.16 -14.22
N PHE A 99 14.28 11.23 -12.95
CA PHE A 99 13.31 10.28 -12.41
C PHE A 99 11.95 10.48 -13.08
N PRO A 100 11.28 9.41 -13.56
CA PRO A 100 10.04 9.57 -14.31
C PRO A 100 8.96 10.16 -13.42
N SER A 101 8.39 11.31 -13.74
CA SER A 101 7.27 11.83 -12.95
C SER A 101 5.95 11.09 -13.23
N THR A 102 5.89 10.18 -14.20
CA THR A 102 4.68 9.53 -14.70
C THR A 102 3.86 8.79 -13.63
N PHE A 103 4.47 8.39 -12.51
CA PHE A 103 3.81 7.66 -11.42
C PHE A 103 3.45 8.52 -10.20
N TRP A 104 3.53 9.86 -10.28
CA TRP A 104 3.16 10.74 -9.15
C TRP A 104 1.75 10.47 -8.59
N PHE A 105 0.84 9.96 -9.43
CA PHE A 105 -0.54 9.65 -9.09
C PHE A 105 -0.70 8.42 -8.19
N THR A 106 0.23 7.45 -8.23
CA THR A 106 0.17 6.27 -7.37
C THR A 106 0.38 6.66 -5.91
N GLY A 107 1.35 7.56 -5.66
CA GLY A 107 1.58 8.15 -4.35
C GLY A 107 0.38 8.94 -3.82
N LEU A 108 -0.38 9.62 -4.70
CA LEU A 108 -1.60 10.33 -4.30
C LEU A 108 -2.69 9.35 -3.84
N ILE A 109 -2.90 8.28 -4.60
CA ILE A 109 -3.88 7.24 -4.25
C ILE A 109 -3.50 6.56 -2.93
N ASP A 110 -2.21 6.23 -2.76
CA ASP A 110 -1.71 5.62 -1.53
C ASP A 110 -1.85 6.56 -0.33
N MET A 111 -1.69 7.87 -0.52
CA MET A 111 -1.92 8.87 0.52
C MET A 111 -3.38 8.93 0.96
N VAL A 112 -4.32 8.84 0.01
CA VAL A 112 -5.75 8.76 0.31
C VAL A 112 -6.07 7.47 1.08
N LEU A 113 -5.58 6.32 0.61
CA LEU A 113 -5.80 5.03 1.26
C LEU A 113 -5.18 4.95 2.65
N PHE A 114 -3.96 5.46 2.83
CA PHE A 114 -3.31 5.62 4.13
C PHE A 114 -4.18 6.41 5.10
N THR A 115 -4.65 7.58 4.67
CA THR A 115 -5.46 8.48 5.49
C THR A 115 -6.79 7.84 5.88
N LEU A 116 -7.47 7.20 4.92
CA LEU A 116 -8.74 6.52 5.17
C LEU A 116 -8.57 5.34 6.15
N ASN A 117 -7.50 4.55 6.03
CA ASN A 117 -7.23 3.45 6.94
C ASN A 117 -7.01 3.95 8.38
N ILE A 118 -6.27 5.03 8.58
CA ILE A 118 -6.10 5.64 9.92
C ILE A 118 -7.44 6.17 10.45
N VAL A 119 -8.15 6.97 9.65
CA VAL A 119 -9.42 7.58 10.08
C VAL A 119 -10.45 6.53 10.45
N PHE A 120 -10.58 5.46 9.65
CA PHE A 120 -11.53 4.40 9.93
C PHE A 120 -11.09 3.46 11.05
N ALA A 121 -9.78 3.25 11.26
CA ALA A 121 -9.27 2.54 12.44
C ALA A 121 -9.63 3.27 13.73
N LEU A 122 -9.37 4.58 13.79
CA LEU A 122 -9.72 5.41 14.94
C LEU A 122 -11.24 5.45 15.18
N LYS A 123 -12.04 5.60 14.11
CA LYS A 123 -13.52 5.54 14.22
C LYS A 123 -14.04 4.16 14.63
N ALA A 124 -13.32 3.09 14.32
CA ALA A 124 -13.66 1.75 14.77
C ALA A 124 -13.34 1.51 16.27
N GLY A 125 -12.73 2.51 16.93
CA GLY A 125 -12.28 2.42 18.32
C GLY A 125 -10.99 1.64 18.48
N VAL A 126 -10.21 1.50 17.40
CA VAL A 126 -8.93 0.79 17.41
C VAL A 126 -7.81 1.78 17.71
N GLY A 127 -7.10 1.56 18.81
CA GLY A 127 -5.90 2.32 19.15
C GLY A 127 -4.74 2.00 18.21
N LEU A 128 -3.79 2.92 18.05
CA LEU A 128 -2.57 2.68 17.25
C LEU A 128 -1.84 1.40 17.69
N ARG A 129 -1.78 1.14 19.00
CA ARG A 129 -1.18 -0.10 19.55
C ARG A 129 -1.87 -1.35 19.01
N GLU A 130 -3.19 -1.37 18.94
CA GLU A 130 -3.98 -2.54 18.50
C GLU A 130 -3.84 -2.82 16.99
N LEU A 131 -3.44 -1.80 16.21
CA LEU A 131 -3.08 -1.99 14.80
C LEU A 131 -1.74 -2.72 14.63
N PHE A 132 -0.82 -2.64 15.60
CA PHE A 132 0.50 -3.27 15.49
C PHE A 132 0.67 -4.49 16.39
N LEU A 133 -0.06 -4.57 17.50
CA LEU A 133 -0.01 -5.63 18.50
C LEU A 133 -1.44 -6.03 18.94
N PRO A 134 -2.27 -6.59 18.05
CA PRO A 134 -3.62 -6.98 18.40
C PRO A 134 -3.62 -8.16 19.39
N GLY A 135 -4.25 -7.97 20.55
CA GLY A 135 -4.44 -9.03 21.56
C GLY A 135 -3.35 -9.14 22.64
N ILE A 136 -2.39 -8.21 22.67
CA ILE A 136 -1.38 -8.05 23.74
C ILE A 136 -1.65 -6.75 24.50
#